data_AF-A0AAD6ZDT1-F1
#
_entry.id   AF-A0AAD6ZDT1-F1
#
_cell.length_a   1.000
_cell.length_b   1.000
_cell.length_c   1.000
_cell.angle_alpha   90.00
_cell.angle_beta   90.00
_cell.angle_gamma   90.00
#
_symmetry.space_group_name_H-M   'P 1'
#
loop_
_entity.id
_entity.type
_entity.pdbx_description
1 polymer ?
#
loop_
_entity_poly.entity_id
_entity_poly.type
_entity_poly.pdbx_seq_one_letter_code
_entity_poly.pdbx_strand_id
1 'polypeptide(L)'
;MGPESDHSMSSSSLKITKLPKLKDDGSNWGTYKDLIMNALIAKGLRRHVVGTARAPPDLTERDGEFFLPNRLAPLSDTELEEREDKLDEYLQKQAQVRQIIYETVSEATFMRIKSQPTAQRMLAALTSIFENKGEMVQMD
;
A
#
# COMPACT_ATOMS: atom_id res chain seq x y z
N MET A 1 12.50 42.22 -3.26
CA MET A 1 13.20 40.95 -3.02
C MET A 1 12.38 40.19 -1.99
N GLY A 2 11.66 39.15 -2.41
CA GLY A 2 10.83 38.33 -1.52
C GLY A 2 11.68 37.23 -0.85
N PRO A 3 11.29 36.72 0.32
CA PRO A 3 11.98 35.61 0.94
C PRO A 3 11.66 34.30 0.22
N GLU A 4 12.71 33.59 -0.14
CA GLU A 4 12.67 32.27 -0.77
C GLU A 4 12.22 31.25 0.27
N SER A 5 11.14 30.53 -0.02
CA SER A 5 10.63 29.46 0.83
C SER A 5 11.38 28.18 0.49
N ASP A 6 12.37 27.85 1.32
CA ASP A 6 13.10 26.58 1.27
C ASP A 6 12.16 25.45 1.73
N HIS A 7 11.42 24.88 0.77
CA HIS A 7 10.66 23.65 1.00
C HIS A 7 11.63 22.48 1.10
N SER A 8 12.21 22.31 2.30
CA SER A 8 12.88 21.09 2.70
C SER A 8 11.86 19.95 2.71
N MET A 9 11.73 19.25 1.59
CA MET A 9 11.09 17.93 1.56
C MET A 9 11.98 16.99 2.39
N SER A 10 11.69 16.93 3.69
CA SER A 10 12.27 15.94 4.60
C SER A 10 11.74 14.56 4.20
N SER A 11 12.37 13.97 3.17
CA SER A 11 12.24 12.56 2.84
C SER A 11 12.81 11.79 4.02
N SER A 12 11.94 11.47 4.98
CA SER A 12 12.25 10.68 6.15
C SER A 12 12.52 9.24 5.72
N SER A 13 13.72 9.02 5.19
CA SER A 13 14.30 7.71 4.92
C SER A 13 14.71 7.08 6.26
N LEU A 14 13.70 6.74 7.07
CA LEU A 14 13.88 5.88 8.23
C LEU A 14 14.38 4.53 7.72
N LYS A 15 15.66 4.29 7.95
CA LYS A 15 16.39 3.04 7.81
C LYS A 15 15.45 1.83 8.03
N ILE A 16 15.09 1.12 6.96
CA ILE A 16 14.28 -0.12 6.92
C ILE A 16 14.89 -1.28 7.76
N THR A 17 15.97 -1.03 8.51
CA THR A 17 16.97 -2.02 8.92
C THR A 17 16.58 -2.94 10.08
N LYS A 18 15.31 -3.04 10.51
CA LYS A 18 14.91 -4.00 11.55
C LYS A 18 13.52 -4.62 11.38
N LEU A 19 12.98 -4.68 10.16
CA LEU A 19 11.79 -5.51 9.95
C LEU A 19 12.21 -7.00 9.95
N PRO A 20 11.52 -7.87 10.72
CA PRO A 20 11.81 -9.28 10.71
C PRO A 20 11.51 -9.84 9.31
N LYS A 21 12.38 -10.73 8.82
CA LYS A 21 12.05 -11.55 7.66
C LYS A 21 11.02 -12.60 8.08
N LEU A 22 9.99 -12.80 7.27
CA LEU A 22 9.02 -13.87 7.48
C LEU A 22 9.69 -15.19 7.12
N LYS A 23 9.65 -16.15 8.05
CA LYS A 23 10.16 -17.49 7.79
C LYS A 23 9.10 -18.32 7.05
N ASP A 24 9.55 -19.22 6.18
CA ASP A 24 8.65 -20.02 5.32
C ASP A 24 7.78 -21.03 6.07
N ASP A 25 8.22 -21.47 7.25
CA ASP A 25 7.49 -22.30 8.20
C ASP A 25 6.44 -21.51 9.00
N GLY A 26 6.53 -20.18 9.01
CA GLY A 26 5.56 -19.32 9.70
C GLY A 26 5.73 -19.23 11.21
N SER A 27 6.77 -19.81 11.81
CA SER A 27 6.97 -19.81 13.27
C SER A 27 7.06 -18.40 13.89
N ASN A 28 7.44 -17.39 13.11
CA ASN A 28 7.47 -16.00 13.56
C ASN A 28 6.30 -15.15 13.05
N TRP A 29 5.22 -15.75 12.53
CA TRP A 29 4.09 -15.03 11.92
C TRP A 29 3.49 -13.96 12.84
N GLY A 30 3.16 -14.30 14.10
CA GLY A 30 2.57 -13.35 15.04
C GLY A 30 3.43 -12.10 15.24
N THR A 31 4.70 -12.28 15.58
CA THR A 31 5.66 -11.18 15.75
C THR A 31 5.88 -10.38 14.46
N TYR A 32 5.97 -11.07 13.33
CA TYR A 32 6.10 -10.44 12.02
C TYR A 32 4.93 -9.52 11.71
N LYS A 33 3.69 -10.01 11.90
CA LYS A 33 2.44 -9.29 11.64
C LYS A 33 2.38 -8.00 12.45
N ASP A 34 2.67 -8.07 13.75
CA ASP A 34 2.63 -6.91 14.64
C ASP A 34 3.69 -5.84 14.26
N LEU A 35 4.91 -6.27 13.98
CA LEU A 35 6.00 -5.35 13.62
C LEU A 35 5.79 -4.69 12.26
N ILE A 36 5.34 -5.44 11.26
CA ILE A 36 5.02 -4.90 9.93
C ILE A 36 3.85 -3.92 10.02
N MET A 37 2.78 -4.26 10.74
CA MET A 37 1.64 -3.35 10.91
C MET A 37 2.04 -2.06 11.60
N ASN A 38 2.83 -2.13 12.69
CA ASN A 38 3.33 -0.95 13.36
C ASN A 38 4.19 -0.07 12.45
N ALA A 39 5.09 -0.67 11.65
CA ALA A 39 5.91 0.09 10.72
C ALA A 39 5.10 0.77 9.61
N LEU A 40 4.07 0.09 9.09
CA LEU A 40 3.17 0.65 8.07
C LEU A 40 2.32 1.79 8.65
N ILE A 41 1.83 1.64 9.88
CA ILE A 41 1.09 2.69 10.59
C ILE A 41 1.98 3.90 10.86
N ALA A 42 3.22 3.70 11.31
CA ALA A 42 4.20 4.77 11.54
C ALA A 42 4.51 5.58 10.27
N LYS A 43 4.39 4.96 9.09
CA LYS A 43 4.52 5.61 7.77
C LYS A 43 3.21 6.24 7.25
N GLY A 44 2.14 6.25 8.04
CA GLY A 44 0.84 6.80 7.62
C GLY A 44 0.07 5.92 6.63
N LEU A 45 0.49 4.67 6.43
CA LEU A 45 -0.09 3.75 5.42
C LEU A 45 -1.28 2.95 5.96
N ARG A 46 -1.74 3.22 7.20
CA ARG A 46 -2.81 2.48 7.88
C ARG A 46 -4.03 2.23 6.98
N ARG A 47 -4.54 3.27 6.30
CA ARG A 47 -5.75 3.16 5.48
C ARG A 47 -5.58 2.22 4.29
N HIS A 48 -4.38 2.12 3.73
CA HIS A 48 -4.08 1.22 2.60
C HIS A 48 -3.98 -0.24 3.04
N VAL A 49 -3.44 -0.49 4.24
CA VAL A 49 -3.32 -1.86 4.79
C VAL A 49 -4.64 -2.40 5.32
N VAL A 50 -5.48 -1.55 5.92
CA VAL A 50 -6.82 -1.96 6.40
C VAL A 50 -7.89 -1.90 5.31
N GLY A 51 -7.57 -1.40 4.11
CA GLY A 51 -8.51 -1.34 2.98
C GLY A 51 -9.55 -0.20 3.05
N THR A 52 -9.31 0.84 3.86
CA THR A 52 -10.21 2.02 3.97
C THR A 52 -9.74 3.21 3.15
N ALA A 53 -8.58 3.11 2.48
CA ALA A 53 -8.14 4.07 1.47
C ALA A 53 -8.99 3.91 0.21
N ARG A 54 -9.52 5.02 -0.30
CA ARG A 54 -10.35 5.05 -1.51
C ARG A 54 -9.49 5.54 -2.67
N ALA A 55 -9.44 4.78 -3.74
CA ALA A 55 -8.90 5.27 -5.01
C ALA A 55 -9.86 6.34 -5.57
N PRO A 56 -9.35 7.36 -6.26
CA PRO A 56 -10.20 8.21 -7.09
C PRO A 56 -11.00 7.36 -8.08
N PRO A 57 -12.23 7.78 -8.41
CA PRO A 57 -13.03 7.07 -9.38
C PRO A 57 -12.36 7.08 -10.77
N ASP A 58 -12.68 6.06 -11.55
CA ASP A 58 -12.32 6.01 -12.96
C ASP A 58 -13.10 7.06 -13.74
N LEU A 59 -12.42 7.68 -14.70
CA LEU A 59 -13.01 8.67 -15.59
C LEU A 59 -13.60 7.97 -16.81
N THR A 60 -14.66 8.55 -17.35
CA THR A 60 -15.20 8.19 -18.67
C THR A 60 -14.86 9.31 -19.64
N GLU A 61 -14.15 8.98 -20.71
CA GLU A 61 -13.91 9.91 -21.82
C GLU A 61 -15.10 9.89 -22.77
N ARG A 62 -15.63 11.06 -23.13
CA ARG A 62 -16.68 11.24 -24.14
C ARG A 62 -16.35 12.49 -24.96
N ASP A 63 -16.24 12.34 -26.27
CA ASP A 63 -15.94 13.43 -27.21
C ASP A 63 -14.67 14.25 -26.87
N GLY A 64 -13.65 13.59 -26.29
CA GLY A 64 -12.39 14.23 -25.88
C GLY A 64 -12.45 14.93 -24.53
N GLU A 65 -13.58 14.88 -23.82
CA GLU A 65 -13.74 15.42 -22.48
C GLU A 65 -13.85 14.29 -21.43
N PHE A 66 -13.37 14.55 -20.22
CA PHE A 66 -13.40 13.59 -19.12
C PHE A 66 -14.57 13.85 -18.17
N PHE A 67 -15.21 12.77 -17.72
CA PHE A 67 -16.37 12.81 -16.82
C PHE A 67 -16.16 11.90 -15.61
N LEU A 68 -16.57 12.38 -14.44
CA LEU A 68 -16.75 11.53 -13.26
C LEU A 68 -17.97 10.61 -13.43
N PRO A 69 -18.02 9.46 -12.73
CA PRO A 69 -19.22 8.63 -12.68
C PRO A 69 -20.42 9.45 -12.22
N ASN A 70 -21.53 9.38 -12.95
CA ASN A 70 -22.77 10.11 -12.68
C ASN A 70 -22.68 11.64 -12.77
N ARG A 71 -21.60 12.21 -13.35
CA ARG A 71 -21.51 13.63 -13.66
C ARG A 71 -21.85 13.87 -15.14
N LEU A 72 -22.72 14.84 -15.37
CA LEU A 72 -23.12 15.26 -16.73
C LEU A 72 -22.19 16.32 -17.30
N ALA A 73 -21.60 17.16 -16.45
CA ALA A 73 -20.63 18.17 -16.87
C ALA A 73 -19.21 17.59 -16.94
N PRO A 74 -18.40 17.99 -17.93
CA PRO A 74 -16.99 17.61 -18.01
C PRO A 74 -16.21 18.13 -16.80
N LEU A 75 -15.09 17.49 -16.49
CA LEU A 75 -14.10 18.04 -15.56
C LEU A 75 -13.37 19.21 -16.23
N SER A 76 -13.06 20.24 -15.46
CA SER A 76 -12.05 21.21 -15.89
C SER A 76 -10.64 20.62 -15.82
N ASP A 77 -9.68 21.25 -16.49
CA ASP A 77 -8.27 20.86 -16.43
C ASP A 77 -7.74 20.80 -14.98
N THR A 78 -8.13 21.76 -14.14
CA THR A 78 -7.75 21.76 -12.71
C THR A 78 -8.36 20.59 -11.95
N GLU A 79 -9.63 20.25 -12.21
CA GLU A 79 -10.27 19.10 -11.56
C GLU A 79 -9.65 17.77 -12.02
N LEU A 80 -9.19 17.71 -13.28
CA LEU A 80 -8.50 16.57 -13.85
C LEU A 80 -7.13 16.38 -13.20
N GLU A 81 -6.30 17.43 -13.16
CA GLU A 81 -4.98 17.43 -12.53
C GLU A 81 -5.06 17.05 -11.05
N GLU A 82 -5.98 17.65 -10.28
CA GLU A 82 -6.19 17.29 -8.88
C GLU A 82 -6.59 15.82 -8.68
N ARG A 83 -7.34 15.25 -9.63
CA ARG A 83 -7.74 13.84 -9.57
C ARG A 83 -6.54 12.93 -9.86
N GLU A 84 -5.72 13.29 -10.84
CA GLU A 84 -4.50 12.55 -11.19
C GLU A 84 -3.50 12.56 -10.03
N ASP A 85 -3.27 13.70 -9.39
CA ASP A 85 -2.44 13.81 -8.18
C ASP A 85 -2.91 12.88 -7.06
N LYS A 86 -4.24 12.86 -6.81
CA LYS A 86 -4.84 11.96 -5.80
C LYS A 86 -4.69 10.49 -6.19
N LEU A 87 -4.69 10.17 -7.49
CA LEU A 87 -4.51 8.80 -7.97
C LEU A 87 -3.06 8.37 -7.80
N ASP A 88 -2.12 9.23 -8.17
CA ASP A 88 -0.69 8.99 -8.01
C ASP A 88 -0.32 8.83 -6.53
N GLU A 89 -0.83 9.70 -5.65
CA GLU A 89 -0.63 9.56 -4.20
C GLU A 89 -1.19 8.21 -3.69
N TYR A 90 -2.38 7.82 -4.16
CA TYR A 90 -2.98 6.55 -3.79
C TYR A 90 -2.11 5.36 -4.25
N LEU A 91 -1.66 5.37 -5.50
CA LEU A 91 -0.84 4.31 -6.09
C LEU A 91 0.55 4.25 -5.45
N GLN A 92 1.16 5.40 -5.17
CA GLN A 92 2.44 5.50 -4.47
C GLN A 92 2.34 4.86 -3.07
N LYS A 93 1.29 5.17 -2.30
CA LYS A 93 1.08 4.56 -0.98
C LYS A 93 0.80 3.06 -1.08
N GLN A 94 0.05 2.59 -2.08
CA GLN A 94 -0.10 1.16 -2.35
C GLN A 94 1.27 0.51 -2.62
N ALA A 95 2.10 1.12 -3.46
CA ALA A 95 3.43 0.63 -3.82
C ALA A 95 4.37 0.57 -2.60
N GLN A 96 4.36 1.59 -1.74
CA GLN A 96 5.17 1.59 -0.51
C GLN A 96 4.83 0.40 0.41
N VAL A 97 3.55 0.11 0.60
CA VAL A 97 3.15 -1.07 1.41
C VAL A 97 3.65 -2.36 0.76
N ARG A 98 3.45 -2.51 -0.56
CA ARG A 98 3.87 -3.70 -1.31
C ARG A 98 5.38 -3.89 -1.22
N GLN A 99 6.16 -2.84 -1.40
CA GLN A 99 7.62 -2.88 -1.31
C GLN A 99 8.07 -3.38 0.06
N ILE A 100 7.50 -2.84 1.15
CA ILE A 100 7.83 -3.28 2.51
C ILE A 100 7.57 -4.77 2.68
N ILE A 101 6.43 -5.28 2.20
CA ILE A 101 6.10 -6.71 2.28
C ILE A 101 7.07 -7.55 1.42
N TYR A 102 7.33 -7.13 0.18
CA TYR A 102 8.22 -7.85 -0.74
C TYR A 102 9.65 -7.96 -0.22
N GLU A 103 10.14 -6.90 0.43
CA GLU A 103 11.45 -6.90 1.06
C GLU A 103 11.53 -7.84 2.27
N THR A 104 10.41 -8.27 2.85
CA THR A 104 10.42 -9.04 4.10
C THR A 104 9.93 -10.48 3.97
N VAL A 105 9.46 -10.89 2.79
CA VAL A 105 9.02 -12.27 2.51
C VAL A 105 10.03 -13.01 1.61
N SER A 106 9.95 -14.35 1.58
CA SER A 106 10.70 -15.18 0.63
C SER A 106 10.17 -15.04 -0.80
N GLU A 107 10.97 -15.41 -1.79
CA GLU A 107 10.56 -15.41 -3.20
C GLU A 107 9.34 -16.32 -3.46
N ALA A 108 9.31 -17.49 -2.83
CA ALA A 108 8.17 -18.41 -2.92
C ALA A 108 6.88 -17.75 -2.41
N THR A 109 6.96 -17.02 -1.29
CA THR A 109 5.82 -16.28 -0.73
C THR A 109 5.43 -15.10 -1.62
N PHE A 110 6.41 -14.35 -2.12
CA PHE A 110 6.21 -13.26 -3.06
C PHE A 110 5.42 -13.70 -4.29
N MET A 111 5.80 -14.83 -4.91
CA MET A 111 5.12 -15.36 -6.09
C MET A 111 3.64 -15.68 -5.86
N ARG A 112 3.26 -16.04 -4.62
CA ARG A 112 1.87 -16.34 -4.24
C ARG A 112 1.03 -15.09 -4.01
N ILE A 113 1.64 -13.97 -3.59
CA ILE A 113 0.91 -12.76 -3.19
C ILE A 113 1.01 -11.61 -4.22
N LYS A 114 1.93 -11.68 -5.19
CA LYS A 114 2.18 -10.59 -6.15
C LYS A 114 0.98 -10.22 -7.04
N SER A 115 0.08 -11.18 -7.31
CA SER A 115 -1.10 -10.98 -8.16
C SER A 115 -2.23 -10.21 -7.45
N GLN A 116 -2.09 -9.91 -6.17
CA GLN A 116 -3.15 -9.24 -5.43
C GLN A 116 -3.29 -7.77 -5.87
N PRO A 117 -4.53 -7.27 -6.10
CA PRO A 117 -4.76 -5.95 -6.70
C PRO A 117 -4.56 -4.79 -5.73
N THR A 118 -4.66 -5.04 -4.41
CA THR A 118 -4.43 -4.03 -3.38
C THR A 118 -3.48 -4.56 -2.31
N ALA A 119 -2.80 -3.65 -1.62
CA ALA A 119 -1.94 -4.01 -0.50
C ALA A 119 -2.72 -4.67 0.65
N GLN A 120 -3.98 -4.27 0.87
CA GLN A 120 -4.87 -4.96 1.81
C GLN A 120 -5.08 -6.42 1.42
N ARG A 121 -5.39 -6.72 0.15
CA ARG A 121 -5.56 -8.11 -0.31
C ARG A 121 -4.25 -8.90 -0.26
N MET A 122 -3.12 -8.26 -0.51
CA MET A 122 -1.80 -8.85 -0.35
C MET A 122 -1.54 -9.27 1.10
N LEU A 123 -1.82 -8.39 2.06
CA LEU A 123 -1.67 -8.68 3.47
C LEU A 123 -2.68 -9.74 3.95
N ALA A 124 -3.91 -9.72 3.45
CA ALA A 124 -4.91 -10.74 3.72
C ALA A 124 -4.51 -12.12 3.17
N ALA A 125 -3.96 -12.17 1.96
CA ALA A 125 -3.42 -13.40 1.37
C ALA A 125 -2.25 -13.94 2.19
N LEU A 126 -1.34 -13.06 2.62
CA LEU A 126 -0.23 -13.43 3.51
C LEU A 126 -0.75 -14.00 4.84
N THR A 127 -1.74 -13.34 5.43
CA THR A 127 -2.43 -13.80 6.64
C THR A 127 -3.00 -15.20 6.43
N SER A 128 -3.75 -15.43 5.35
CA SER A 128 -4.33 -16.74 5.04
C SER A 128 -3.27 -17.86 4.86
N ILE A 129 -2.08 -17.55 4.36
CA ILE A 129 -1.00 -18.52 4.18
C ILE A 129 -0.39 -18.96 5.52
N PHE A 130 -0.24 -18.02 6.46
CA PHE A 130 0.57 -18.23 7.67
C PHE A 130 -0.22 -18.37 8.96
N GLU A 131 -1.46 -17.89 9.04
CA GLU A 131 -2.35 -18.13 10.20
C GLU A 131 -2.60 -19.65 10.34
N ASN A 132 -2.90 -20.34 9.23
CA ASN A 132 -3.13 -21.79 9.22
C ASN A 132 -1.86 -22.64 9.43
N LYS A 133 -0.68 -22.09 9.11
CA LYS A 133 0.61 -22.79 9.29
C LYS A 133 1.18 -22.62 10.69
N GLY A 134 1.04 -21.43 11.28
CA GLY A 134 1.51 -21.16 12.63
C GLY A 134 0.78 -21.98 13.70
N GLU A 135 -0.50 -22.29 13.46
CA GLU A 135 -1.31 -23.12 14.36
C GLU A 135 -0.89 -24.60 14.32
N MET A 136 -0.46 -25.12 13.16
CA MET A 136 0.00 -26.51 13.03
C MET A 136 1.37 -26.77 13.68
N VAL A 137 2.27 -25.78 13.72
CA VAL A 137 3.62 -25.93 14.29
C VAL A 137 3.63 -25.87 15.82
N GLN A 138 2.53 -25.41 16.46
CA GLN A 138 2.41 -25.41 17.93
C GLN A 138 1.89 -26.72 18.52
N MET A 139 1.55 -27.71 17.70
CA MET A 139 0.93 -28.98 18.15
C MET A 139 1.86 -30.21 18.13
N ASP A 140 3.16 -30.04 17.89
CA ASP A 140 4.17 -31.12 17.95
C ASP A 140 5.13 -30.94 19.16
#